data_AF-A0A961Y2N3-F1
#
_entry.id   AF-A0A961Y2N3-F1
#
_cell.length_a   1.000
_cell.length_b   1.000
_cell.length_c   1.000
_cell.angle_alpha   90.00
_cell.angle_beta   90.00
_cell.angle_gamma   90.00
#
_symmetry.space_group_name_H-M   'P 1'
#
loop_
_entity.id
_entity.type
_entity.pdbx_description
1 polymer ?
#
loop_
_entity_poly.entity_id
_entity_poly.type
_entity_poly.pdbx_seq_one_letter_code
_entity_poly.pdbx_strand_id
1 'polypeptide(L)' 'REDAYRLVQRNAMPVWRGEGDFLTFLKNDAEVSAKLSDAQLEALFDLGYHFKHVDTIFERVFGSSKA' A
#
# COMPACT_ATOMS: atom_id res chain seq x y z
N ARG A 1 18.22 -7.13 -3.62
CA ARG A 1 16.99 -6.96 -4.44
C ARG A 1 16.15 -8.23 -4.45
N GLU A 2 16.76 -9.40 -4.70
CA GLU A 2 16.07 -10.70 -4.68
C GLU A 2 15.42 -11.03 -3.32
N ASP A 3 16.12 -10.79 -2.21
CA ASP A 3 15.55 -11.00 -0.88
C ASP A 3 14.29 -10.17 -0.62
N ALA A 4 14.28 -8.91 -1.05
CA ALA A 4 13.10 -8.06 -0.93
C ALA A 4 11.92 -8.65 -1.72
N TYR A 5 12.16 -9.16 -2.94
CA TYR A 5 11.11 -9.84 -3.70
C TYR A 5 10.59 -11.10 -3.00
N ARG A 6 11.48 -11.92 -2.45
CA ARG A 6 11.10 -13.13 -1.69
C ARG A 6 10.23 -12.77 -0.49
N LEU A 7 10.62 -11.77 0.30
CA LEU A 7 9.88 -11.32 1.48
C LEU A 7 8.50 -10.76 1.10
N VAL A 8 8.43 -9.95 0.05
CA VAL A 8 7.15 -9.40 -0.43
C VAL A 8 6.22 -10.50 -0.94
N GLN A 9 6.72 -11.41 -1.78
CA GLN A 9 5.92 -12.50 -2.32
C GLN A 9 5.40 -13.42 -1.21
N ARG A 10 6.26 -13.80 -0.26
CA ARG A 10 5.87 -14.63 0.89
C ARG A 10 4.67 -14.05 1.64
N ASN A 11 4.70 -12.74 1.91
CA ASN A 11 3.64 -12.06 2.67
C ASN A 11 2.41 -11.72 1.82
N ALA A 12 2.56 -11.59 0.51
CA ALA A 12 1.44 -11.31 -0.41
C ALA A 12 0.60 -12.56 -0.71
N MET A 13 1.20 -13.76 -0.72
CA MET A 13 0.49 -15.01 -1.06
C MET A 13 -0.69 -15.34 -0.12
N PRO A 14 -0.60 -15.18 1.22
CA PRO A 14 -1.74 -15.31 2.13
C PRO A 14 -2.89 -14.34 1.83
N VAL A 15 -2.55 -13.10 1.48
CA VAL A 15 -3.54 -12.05 1.12
C VAL A 15 -4.34 -12.47 -0.12
N TRP A 16 -3.67 -13.03 -1.12
CA TRP A 16 -4.31 -13.58 -2.32
C TRP A 16 -5.28 -14.74 -2.03
N ARG A 17 -5.07 -15.47 -0.93
CA ARG A 17 -5.97 -16.53 -0.47
C ARG A 17 -7.09 -16.02 0.44
N GLY A 18 -7.14 -14.71 0.70
CA GLY A 18 -8.14 -14.09 1.57
C GLY A 18 -7.86 -14.29 3.07
N GLU A 19 -6.63 -14.63 3.45
CA GLU A 19 -6.27 -14.99 4.83
C GLU A 19 -6.01 -13.77 5.74
N GLY A 20 -6.09 -12.55 5.20
CA GLY A 20 -5.93 -11.32 5.97
C GLY A 20 -5.35 -10.15 5.18
N ASP A 21 -4.85 -9.17 5.92
CA ASP A 21 -4.31 -7.92 5.40
C ASP A 21 -2.79 -7.96 5.19
N PHE A 22 -2.31 -7.35 4.10
CA PHE A 22 -0.91 -7.41 3.69
C PHE A 22 0.03 -6.69 4.66
N LEU A 23 -0.36 -5.51 5.15
CA LEU A 23 0.43 -4.74 6.11
C LEU A 23 0.60 -5.51 7.42
N THR A 24 -0.47 -6.19 7.85
CA THR A 24 -0.45 -7.04 9.04
C THR A 24 0.54 -8.20 8.88
N PHE A 25 0.58 -8.87 7.72
CA PHE A 25 1.57 -9.92 7.48
C PHE A 25 3.01 -9.39 7.47
N LEU A 26 3.25 -8.23 6.85
CA LEU A 26 4.58 -7.61 6.84
C LEU A 26 5.08 -7.24 8.25
N LYS A 27 4.22 -6.70 9.12
CA LYS A 27 4.59 -6.36 10.50
C LYS A 27 4.93 -7.60 11.33
N ASN A 28 4.21 -8.69 11.10
CA ASN A 28 4.43 -9.96 11.81
C ASN A 28 5.61 -10.78 11.26
N ASP A 29 6.19 -10.39 10.12
CA ASP A 29 7.35 -11.07 9.55
C ASP A 29 8.64 -10.56 10.19
N ALA A 30 9.33 -11.42 10.94
CA ALA A 30 10.56 -11.09 11.64
C ALA A 30 11.70 -10.62 10.71
N GLU A 31 11.76 -11.11 9.48
CA GLU A 31 12.78 -10.65 8.51
C GLU A 31 12.46 -9.24 7.98
N VAL A 32 11.18 -8.89 7.92
CA VAL A 32 10.72 -7.56 7.50
C VAL A 32 10.84 -6.56 8.65
N SER A 33 10.35 -6.90 9.85
CA SER A 33 10.40 -6.02 11.04
C SER A 33 11.82 -5.76 11.54
N ALA A 34 12.77 -6.66 11.24
CA ALA A 34 14.20 -6.42 11.46
C ALA A 34 14.78 -5.33 10.54
N LYS A 35 14.07 -4.93 9.47
CA LYS A 35 14.53 -3.96 8.47
C LYS A 35 13.72 -2.67 8.45
N LEU A 36 12.43 -2.76 8.73
CA LEU A 36 11.49 -1.64 8.70
C LEU A 36 10.65 -1.65 9.98
N SER A 37 10.51 -0.50 10.62
CA SER A 37 9.59 -0.36 11.74
C SER A 37 8.14 -0.34 11.27
N ASP A 38 7.22 -0.64 12.19
CA ASP A 38 5.78 -0.58 11.93
C ASP A 38 5.33 0.77 11.37
N ALA A 39 5.88 1.87 11.88
CA ALA A 39 5.59 3.21 11.39
C ALA A 39 6.10 3.44 9.96
N GLN A 40 7.25 2.88 9.60
CA GLN A 40 7.76 2.94 8.22
C GLN A 40 6.89 2.10 7.29
N LEU A 41 6.43 0.92 7.73
CA LEU A 41 5.52 0.08 6.96
C LEU A 41 4.16 0.76 6.78
N GLU A 42 3.59 1.33 7.83
CA GLU A 42 2.32 2.10 7.76
C GLU A 42 2.42 3.27 6.78
N ALA A 43 3.51 4.05 6.84
CA ALA A 43 3.72 5.17 5.92
C ALA A 43 3.81 4.75 4.45
N LEU A 44 4.29 3.53 4.15
CA LEU A 44 4.32 2.99 2.79
C LEU A 44 2.92 2.57 2.28
N PHE A 45 1.97 2.35 3.20
CA PHE A 45 0.59 1.95 2.91
C PHE A 45 -0.41 3.10 3.05
N ASP A 46 0.01 4.25 3.57
CA ASP A 46 -0.83 5.44 3.66
C ASP A 46 -1.09 6.04 2.26
N LEU A 47 -2.21 5.63 1.68
CA LEU A 47 -2.73 6.09 0.39
C LEU A 47 -3.25 7.55 0.44
N GLY A 48 -3.20 8.25 1.57
CA GLY A 48 -3.65 9.65 1.69
C GLY A 48 -2.97 10.60 0.71
N TYR A 49 -1.76 10.26 0.24
CA TYR A 49 -1.07 11.02 -0.82
C TYR A 49 -1.56 10.69 -2.24
N HIS A 50 -2.12 9.51 -2.47
CA HIS A 50 -2.49 9.02 -3.81
C HIS A 50 -3.82 9.59 -4.35
N PHE A 51 -4.66 10.16 -3.49
CA PHE A 51 -5.92 10.79 -3.88
C PHE A 51 -5.84 12.31 -4.04
N LYS A 52 -4.69 12.95 -3.75
CA LYS A 52 -4.56 14.41 -3.72
C LYS A 52 -4.83 15.11 -5.05
N HIS A 53 -4.77 14.39 -6.16
CA HIS A 53 -5.08 14.89 -7.50
C HIS A 53 -6.38 14.33 -8.09
N VAL A 54 -7.10 13.46 -7.36
CA VAL A 54 -8.39 12.96 -7.83
C VAL A 54 -9.36 14.13 -7.98
N ASP A 55 -9.36 15.07 -7.04
CA ASP A 55 -10.16 16.29 -7.16
C ASP A 55 -9.78 17.13 -8.39
N THR A 56 -8.48 17.28 -8.70
CA THR A 56 -8.00 17.98 -9.90
C THR A 56 -8.45 17.30 -11.19
N ILE A 57 -8.45 15.96 -11.23
CA ILE A 57 -8.91 15.20 -12.39
C ILE A 57 -10.43 15.31 -12.53
N PHE A 58 -11.18 15.20 -11.43
CA PHE A 58 -12.64 15.35 -11.43
C PHE A 58 -13.08 16.77 -11.82
N GLU A 59 -12.41 17.82 -11.33
CA GLU A 59 -12.68 19.20 -11.71
C GLU A 59 -12.43 19.44 -13.20
N ARG A 60 -11.36 18.85 -13.77
CA ARG A 60 -11.08 18.96 -15.20
C ARG A 60 -12.12 18.25 -16.08
N VAL A 61 -12.68 17.13 -15.63
CA VAL A 61 -13.63 16.32 -16.42
C VAL A 61 -15.07 16.83 -16.26
N PHE A 62 -15.46 17.29 -15.08
CA PHE A 62 -16.84 17.65 -14.75
C PHE A 62 -17.07 19.16 -14.52
N GLY A 63 -16.01 19.95 -14.29
CA GLY A 63 -16.10 21.38 -13.96
C GLY A 63 -16.48 22.30 -15.14
N SER A 64 -16.40 21.80 -16.38
CA SER A 64 -16.80 22.55 -17.59
C SER A 64 -18.23 22.27 -18.06
N SER A 65 -19.01 21.50 -17.31
CA SER A 65 -20.46 21.35 -17.55
C SER A 65 -21.24 22.17 -16.53
N LYS A 66 -21.18 23.49 -16.66
CA LYS A 66 -22.28 24.36 -16.26
C LYS A 66 -23.02 24.76 -17.54
N ALA A 67 -24.21 24.21 -17.70
CA ALA A 67 -25.26 24.75 -18.56
C ALA A 67 -25.72 26.12 -18.03
#